data_AF-A0A848KQ48-F1
#
_entry.id   AF-A0A848KQ48-F1
#
_cell.length_a   1.000
_cell.length_b   1.000
_cell.length_c   1.000
_cell.angle_alpha   90.00
_cell.angle_beta   90.00
_cell.angle_gamma   90.00
#
_symmetry.space_group_name_H-M   'P 1'
#
loop_
_entity.id
_entity.type
_entity.pdbx_description
1 polymer ?
#
loop_
_entity_poly.entity_id
_entity_poly.type
_entity_poly.pdbx_seq_one_letter_code
_entity_poly.pdbx_strand_id
1 'polypeptide(L)'
;MGRRSDAATLEREHAVMAMFIGCATTDQIAQKVGISQGTVNVIINRVMKRRRAERDELGDFALEQMLDQIDRLMGTHYVKGVKGDARSSEVVLKLMDRKAKLLGLDQPTQTEVRITQRSELDDAIEELLGTLGVQTPEQVQ
;
A
#
# COMPACT_ATOMS: atom_id res chain seq x y z
N MET A 1 -31.62 -17.83 17.85
CA MET A 1 -32.44 -16.62 17.58
C MET A 1 -31.62 -15.60 16.78
N GLY A 2 -30.98 -15.98 15.66
CA GLY A 2 -29.87 -15.18 15.06
C GLY A 2 -30.03 -14.73 13.59
N ARG A 3 -30.51 -15.58 12.66
CA ARG A 3 -30.48 -15.22 11.22
C ARG A 3 -31.35 -14.03 10.80
N ARG A 4 -32.47 -13.76 11.49
CA ARG A 4 -33.39 -12.66 11.14
C ARG A 4 -32.90 -11.29 11.60
N SER A 5 -32.21 -11.21 12.74
CA SER A 5 -31.60 -9.95 13.22
C SER A 5 -30.42 -9.52 12.35
N ASP A 6 -29.67 -10.49 11.84
CA ASP A 6 -28.48 -10.24 11.04
C ASP A 6 -28.84 -9.72 9.65
N ALA A 7 -29.87 -10.30 9.02
CA ALA A 7 -30.40 -9.82 7.73
C ALA A 7 -30.92 -8.38 7.79
N ALA A 8 -31.74 -8.06 8.80
CA ALA A 8 -32.25 -6.69 8.99
C ALA A 8 -31.14 -5.67 9.28
N THR A 9 -30.06 -6.11 9.93
CA THR A 9 -28.88 -5.28 10.16
C THR A 9 -28.13 -5.02 8.85
N LEU A 10 -27.91 -6.04 8.04
CA LEU A 10 -27.27 -5.95 6.72
C LEU A 10 -28.05 -5.03 5.75
N GLU A 11 -29.38 -5.16 5.70
CA GLU A 11 -30.23 -4.29 4.89
C GLU A 11 -30.10 -2.83 5.29
N ARG A 12 -30.04 -2.55 6.60
CA ARG A 12 -29.83 -1.19 7.12
C ARG A 12 -28.44 -0.66 6.76
N GLU A 13 -27.40 -1.48 6.92
CA GLU A 13 -26.04 -1.11 6.49
C GLU A 13 -25.99 -0.79 5.00
N HIS A 14 -26.66 -1.61 4.18
CA HIS A 14 -26.73 -1.42 2.73
C HIS A 14 -27.42 -0.10 2.37
N ALA A 15 -28.57 0.22 2.99
CA ALA A 15 -29.28 1.47 2.77
C ALA A 15 -28.44 2.70 3.15
N VAL A 16 -27.78 2.66 4.32
CA VAL A 16 -26.86 3.72 4.78
C VAL A 16 -25.72 3.92 3.78
N MET A 17 -25.06 2.84 3.36
CA MET A 17 -23.93 2.92 2.44
C MET A 17 -24.33 3.35 1.04
N ALA A 18 -25.48 2.94 0.54
CA ALA A 18 -25.97 3.36 -0.78
C ALA A 18 -26.17 4.89 -0.84
N MET A 19 -26.77 5.47 0.19
CA MET A 19 -26.94 6.92 0.28
C MET A 19 -25.61 7.66 0.50
N PHE A 20 -24.71 7.11 1.32
CA PHE A 20 -23.38 7.69 1.53
C PHE A 20 -22.54 7.72 0.25
N ILE A 21 -22.57 6.63 -0.53
CA ILE A 21 -21.91 6.56 -1.86
C ILE A 21 -22.54 7.56 -2.84
N GLY A 22 -23.85 7.82 -2.72
CA GLY A 22 -24.57 8.86 -3.45
C GLY A 22 -24.34 10.29 -2.93
N CYS A 23 -23.32 10.50 -2.09
CA CYS A 23 -22.94 11.80 -1.52
C CYS A 23 -23.99 12.46 -0.61
N ALA A 24 -24.93 11.71 -0.04
CA ALA A 24 -25.85 12.24 0.97
C ALA A 24 -25.11 12.57 2.28
N THR A 25 -25.51 13.64 2.97
CA THR A 25 -24.95 13.97 4.28
C THR A 25 -25.41 12.99 5.34
N THR A 26 -24.65 12.85 6.44
CA THR A 26 -25.01 11.96 7.56
C THR A 26 -26.35 12.32 8.18
N ASP A 27 -26.74 13.60 8.17
CA ASP A 27 -28.04 14.08 8.63
C ASP A 27 -29.19 13.65 7.72
N GLN A 28 -29.00 13.76 6.40
CA GLN A 28 -29.97 13.29 5.41
C GLN A 28 -30.18 11.78 5.51
N ILE A 29 -29.10 11.03 5.70
CA ILE A 29 -29.14 9.57 5.89
C ILE A 29 -29.86 9.23 7.19
N ALA A 30 -29.52 9.91 8.28
CA ALA A 30 -30.13 9.72 9.60
C ALA A 30 -31.66 9.91 9.54
N GLN A 31 -32.12 11.01 8.94
CA GLN A 31 -33.54 11.27 8.74
C GLN A 31 -34.21 10.21 7.85
N LYS A 32 -33.58 9.83 6.74
CA LYS A 32 -34.18 8.90 5.77
C LYS A 32 -34.29 7.47 6.29
N VAL A 33 -33.29 7.02 7.04
CA VAL A 33 -33.21 5.65 7.59
C VAL A 33 -33.89 5.54 8.97
N GLY A 34 -34.14 6.67 9.64
CA GLY A 34 -34.77 6.71 10.96
C GLY A 34 -33.82 6.32 12.10
N ILE A 35 -32.56 6.74 12.02
CA ILE A 35 -31.52 6.46 13.04
C ILE A 35 -30.78 7.75 13.42
N SER A 36 -30.02 7.71 14.51
CA SER A 36 -29.21 8.87 14.91
C SER A 36 -28.03 9.09 13.97
N GLN A 37 -27.58 10.35 13.82
CA GLN A 37 -26.39 10.71 13.06
C GLN A 37 -25.14 9.96 13.58
N GLY A 38 -25.01 9.79 14.90
CA GLY A 38 -23.94 9.00 15.51
C GLY A 38 -23.95 7.54 15.05
N THR A 39 -25.15 6.94 14.97
CA THR A 39 -25.32 5.56 14.47
C THR A 39 -24.94 5.45 13.00
N VAL A 40 -25.26 6.46 12.17
CA VAL A 40 -24.83 6.50 10.75
C VAL A 40 -23.31 6.45 10.64
N ASN A 41 -22.60 7.29 11.39
CA ASN A 41 -21.13 7.31 11.39
C ASN A 41 -20.50 5.99 11.84
N VAL A 42 -21.07 5.35 12.87
CA VAL A 42 -20.62 4.03 13.33
C VAL A 42 -20.81 2.98 12.24
N ILE A 43 -21.96 2.97 11.55
CA ILE A 43 -22.23 2.04 10.44
C ILE A 43 -21.23 2.27 9.30
N ILE A 44 -21.04 3.51 8.86
CA ILE A 44 -20.10 3.85 7.77
C ILE A 44 -18.70 3.37 8.12
N ASN A 45 -18.19 3.73 9.30
CA ASN A 45 -16.84 3.34 9.73
C ASN A 45 -16.68 1.83 9.82
N ARG A 46 -17.67 1.11 10.36
CA ARG A 46 -17.66 -0.35 10.45
C ARG A 46 -17.63 -1.00 9.06
N VAL A 47 -18.51 -0.59 8.16
CA VAL A 47 -18.57 -1.15 6.80
C VAL A 47 -17.31 -0.82 6.01
N MET A 48 -16.79 0.41 6.12
CA MET A 48 -15.55 0.82 5.45
C MET A 48 -14.33 0.09 6.01
N LYS A 49 -14.29 -0.22 7.31
CA LYS A 49 -13.25 -1.06 7.91
C LYS A 49 -13.34 -2.50 7.40
N ARG A 50 -14.54 -3.09 7.38
CA ARG A 50 -14.77 -4.44 6.82
C ARG A 50 -14.34 -4.53 5.36
N ARG A 51 -14.79 -3.59 4.52
CA ARG A 51 -14.39 -3.50 3.11
C ARG A 51 -12.89 -3.24 2.91
N ARG A 52 -12.21 -2.60 3.86
CA ARG A 52 -10.74 -2.46 3.83
C ARG A 52 -10.08 -3.80 4.08
N ALA A 53 -10.44 -4.49 5.16
CA ALA A 53 -9.92 -5.82 5.46
C ALA A 53 -10.18 -6.82 4.31
N GLU A 54 -11.38 -6.84 3.75
CA GLU A 54 -11.69 -7.66 2.56
C GLU A 54 -10.78 -7.32 1.38
N ARG A 55 -10.51 -6.03 1.12
CA ARG A 55 -9.60 -5.61 0.04
C ARG A 55 -8.15 -5.95 0.31
N ASP A 56 -7.71 -5.87 1.57
CA ASP A 56 -6.35 -6.22 1.97
C ASP A 56 -6.14 -7.74 1.81
N GLU A 57 -7.13 -8.56 2.22
CA GLU A 57 -7.13 -10.02 2.00
C GLU A 57 -7.14 -10.40 0.52
N LEU A 58 -7.84 -9.63 -0.32
CA LEU A 58 -7.90 -9.84 -1.78
C LEU A 58 -6.73 -9.20 -2.54
N GLY A 59 -5.86 -8.46 -1.86
CA GLY A 59 -4.78 -7.69 -2.47
C GLY A 59 -3.78 -8.57 -3.21
N ASP A 60 -3.34 -9.64 -2.55
CA ASP A 60 -2.39 -10.59 -3.12
C ASP A 60 -2.98 -11.34 -4.33
N PHE A 61 -4.23 -11.78 -4.22
CA PHE A 61 -4.93 -12.41 -5.34
C PHE A 61 -5.10 -11.48 -6.55
N ALA A 62 -5.43 -10.21 -6.28
CA ALA A 62 -5.53 -9.20 -7.34
C ALA A 62 -4.17 -8.91 -7.98
N LEU A 63 -3.09 -8.89 -7.18
CA LEU A 63 -1.72 -8.74 -7.65
C LEU A 63 -1.33 -9.92 -8.55
N GLU A 64 -1.53 -11.16 -8.11
CA GLU A 64 -1.26 -12.38 -8.90
C GLU A 64 -2.02 -12.37 -10.23
N GLN A 65 -3.33 -12.08 -10.20
CA GLN A 65 -4.15 -11.99 -11.40
C GLN A 65 -3.63 -10.92 -12.38
N MET A 66 -3.15 -9.78 -11.89
CA MET A 66 -2.56 -8.74 -12.73
C MET A 66 -1.21 -9.19 -13.32
N LEU A 67 -0.37 -9.87 -12.55
CA LEU A 67 0.91 -10.42 -13.04
C LEU A 67 0.67 -11.45 -14.16
N ASP A 68 -0.29 -12.35 -14.01
CA ASP A 68 -0.66 -13.34 -15.02
C ASP A 68 -1.15 -12.70 -16.32
N GLN A 69 -1.97 -11.65 -16.21
CA GLN A 69 -2.45 -10.89 -17.37
C GLN A 69 -1.30 -10.20 -18.11
N ILE A 70 -0.36 -9.61 -17.37
CA ILE A 70 0.84 -8.98 -17.92
C ILE A 70 1.70 -10.03 -18.64
N ASP A 71 1.94 -11.19 -18.02
CA ASP A 71 2.76 -12.24 -18.61
C ASP A 71 2.15 -12.81 -19.90
N ARG A 72 0.82 -12.97 -19.93
CA ARG A 72 0.10 -13.38 -21.14
C ARG A 72 0.24 -12.36 -22.28
N LEU A 73 0.09 -11.07 -21.97
CA LEU A 73 0.23 -10.02 -22.98
C LEU A 73 1.69 -9.89 -23.45
N MET A 74 2.64 -9.96 -22.52
CA MET A 74 4.06 -9.91 -22.81
C MET A 74 4.47 -11.07 -23.73
N GLY A 75 4.04 -12.31 -23.47
CA GLY A 75 4.32 -13.46 -24.35
C GLY A 75 3.87 -13.25 -25.80
N THR A 76 2.74 -12.56 -26.01
CA THR A 76 2.21 -12.24 -27.34
C THR A 76 3.12 -11.28 -28.12
N HIS A 77 3.70 -10.30 -27.44
CA HIS A 77 4.58 -9.29 -28.05
C HIS A 77 6.04 -9.69 -28.06
N TYR A 78 6.48 -10.53 -27.13
CA TYR A 78 7.88 -10.93 -26.95
C TYR A 78 8.47 -11.53 -28.22
N VAL A 79 7.78 -12.51 -28.83
CA VAL A 79 8.24 -13.17 -30.06
C VAL A 79 8.38 -12.19 -31.23
N LYS A 80 7.49 -11.20 -31.34
CA LYS A 80 7.54 -10.19 -32.40
C LYS A 80 8.67 -9.18 -32.16
N GLY A 81 8.83 -8.73 -30.91
CA GLY A 81 9.90 -7.80 -30.52
C GLY A 81 11.29 -8.38 -30.74
N VAL A 82 11.51 -9.64 -30.36
CA VAL A 82 12.77 -10.36 -30.62
C VAL A 82 13.06 -10.49 -32.12
N LYS A 83 12.03 -10.58 -32.96
CA LYS A 83 12.15 -10.61 -34.43
C LYS A 83 12.35 -9.22 -35.06
N GLY A 84 12.48 -8.16 -34.25
CA GLY A 84 12.78 -6.81 -34.72
C GLY A 84 11.57 -5.88 -34.87
N ASP A 85 10.37 -6.29 -34.44
CA ASP A 85 9.22 -5.38 -34.41
C ASP A 85 9.37 -4.35 -33.28
N ALA A 86 9.83 -3.15 -33.63
CA ALA A 86 10.13 -2.08 -32.67
C ALA A 86 8.95 -1.74 -31.75
N ARG A 87 7.72 -1.77 -32.27
CA ARG A 87 6.50 -1.49 -31.50
C ARG A 87 6.25 -2.55 -30.44
N SER A 88 6.41 -3.83 -30.77
CA SER A 88 6.26 -4.93 -29.81
C SER A 88 7.36 -4.90 -28.76
N SER A 89 8.60 -4.54 -29.13
CA SER A 89 9.69 -4.34 -28.17
C SER A 89 9.37 -3.23 -27.16
N GLU A 90 8.84 -2.09 -27.62
CA GLU A 90 8.41 -1.01 -26.72
C GLU A 90 7.29 -1.45 -25.77
N VAL A 91 6.30 -2.20 -26.27
CA VAL A 91 5.22 -2.76 -25.44
C VAL A 91 5.78 -3.69 -24.36
N VAL A 92 6.71 -4.59 -24.72
CA VAL A 92 7.35 -5.51 -23.76
C VAL A 92 8.10 -4.74 -22.68
N LEU A 93 8.88 -3.71 -23.04
CA LEU A 93 9.60 -2.89 -22.06
C LEU A 93 8.66 -2.20 -21.07
N LYS A 94 7.53 -1.64 -21.54
CA LYS A 94 6.51 -1.03 -20.67
C LYS A 94 5.86 -2.03 -19.73
N LEU A 95 5.60 -3.25 -20.20
CA LEU A 95 5.05 -4.32 -19.38
C LEU A 95 6.04 -4.80 -18.32
N MET A 96 7.33 -4.92 -18.67
CA MET A 96 8.40 -5.25 -17.72
C MET A 96 8.57 -4.17 -16.65
N ASP A 97 8.61 -2.89 -17.02
CA ASP A 97 8.64 -1.77 -16.07
C ASP A 97 7.42 -1.78 -15.13
N ARG A 98 6.22 -2.06 -15.66
CA ARG A 98 5.03 -2.19 -14.82
C ARG A 98 5.14 -3.36 -13.83
N LYS A 99 5.67 -4.50 -14.27
CA LYS A 99 5.87 -5.69 -13.43
C LYS A 99 6.89 -5.42 -12.33
N ALA A 100 8.02 -4.77 -12.66
CA ALA A 100 9.04 -4.38 -11.69
C ALA A 100 8.48 -3.44 -10.61
N LYS A 101 7.64 -2.47 -10.99
CA LYS A 101 6.95 -1.58 -10.04
C LYS A 101 5.95 -2.31 -9.14
N LEU A 102 5.17 -3.24 -9.69
CA LEU A 102 4.21 -4.05 -8.92
C LEU A 102 4.91 -4.95 -7.90
N LEU A 103 6.08 -5.48 -8.25
CA LEU A 103 6.89 -6.35 -7.38
C LEU A 103 7.86 -5.57 -6.47
N GLY A 104 7.94 -4.24 -6.64
CA GLY A 104 8.88 -3.40 -5.89
C GLY A 104 10.35 -3.59 -6.24
N LEU A 105 10.68 -4.20 -7.38
CA LEU A 105 12.06 -4.48 -7.81
C LEU A 105 12.87 -3.21 -8.11
N ASP A 106 12.18 -2.12 -8.47
CA ASP A 106 12.78 -0.82 -8.77
C ASP A 106 12.67 0.18 -7.61
N GLN A 107 12.30 -0.27 -6.41
CA GLN A 107 12.26 0.62 -5.25
C GLN A 107 13.68 0.89 -4.73
N PRO A 108 14.05 2.16 -4.46
CA PRO A 108 15.34 2.47 -3.87
C PRO A 108 15.43 1.83 -2.48
N THR A 109 16.45 1.00 -2.27
CA THR A 109 16.76 0.43 -0.94
C THR A 109 17.21 1.56 -0.01
N GLN A 110 16.28 2.11 0.77
CA GLN A 110 16.64 3.02 1.86
C GLN A 110 17.13 2.20 3.04
N THR A 111 18.45 2.05 3.15
CA THR A 111 19.08 1.47 4.34
C THR A 111 19.26 2.59 5.36
N GLU A 112 18.32 2.71 6.30
CA GLU A 112 18.50 3.57 7.47
C GLU A 112 19.46 2.87 8.45
N VAL A 113 20.76 3.15 8.31
CA VAL A 113 21.78 2.67 9.26
C VAL A 113 21.71 3.55 10.51
N ARG A 114 20.91 3.14 11.49
CA ARG A 114 20.90 3.76 12.81
C ARG A 114 22.05 3.19 13.65
N ILE A 115 23.18 3.88 13.65
CA ILE A 115 24.26 3.61 14.62
C ILE A 115 23.70 4.01 15.99
N THR A 116 23.28 3.03 16.79
CA THR A 116 22.53 3.28 18.04
C THR A 116 23.40 3.17 19.29
N GLN A 117 24.71 2.95 19.15
CA GLN A 117 25.62 2.92 20.29
C GLN A 117 26.95 3.55 19.89
N ARG A 118 27.36 4.58 20.64
CA ARG A 118 28.79 4.85 20.84
C ARG A 118 29.34 3.56 21.44
N SER A 119 30.14 2.83 20.68
CA SER A 119 30.70 1.57 21.18
C SER A 119 32.01 1.84 21.90
N GLU A 120 32.47 0.91 22.73
CA GLU A 120 33.80 0.98 23.38
C GLU A 120 34.94 1.20 22.37
N LEU A 121 34.72 0.92 21.07
CA LEU A 121 35.67 1.27 20.02
C LEU A 121 35.83 2.78 19.81
N ASP A 122 34.79 3.59 20.01
CA ASP A 122 34.88 5.04 19.78
C ASP A 122 35.80 5.71 20.81
N ASP A 123 35.73 5.26 22.07
CA ASP A 123 36.61 5.72 23.14
C ASP A 123 38.06 5.20 22.93
N ALA A 124 38.23 3.95 22.49
CA ALA A 124 39.54 3.38 22.18
C ALA A 124 40.19 4.06 20.96
N ILE A 125 39.40 4.48 19.96
CA ILE A 125 39.87 5.22 18.78
C ILE A 125 40.29 6.65 19.19
N GLU A 126 39.53 7.34 20.04
CA GLU A 126 39.93 8.65 20.57
C GLU A 126 41.24 8.58 21.37
N GLU A 127 41.44 7.55 22.19
CA GLU A 127 42.69 7.33 22.95
C GLU A 127 43.89 7.07 22.02
N LEU A 128 43.70 6.25 20.98
CA LEU A 128 44.75 5.94 20.00
C LEU A 128 45.11 7.16 19.14
N LEU A 129 44.11 7.96 18.72
CA LEU A 129 44.32 9.19 17.95
C LEU A 129 45.01 10.29 18.78
N GLY A 130 44.67 10.39 20.06
CA GLY A 130 45.36 11.27 21.02
C GLY A 130 46.82 10.89 21.22
N THR A 131 47.13 9.59 21.24
CA THR A 131 48.51 9.08 21.34
C THR A 131 49.33 9.33 20.08
N LEU A 132 48.69 9.32 18.90
CA LEU A 132 49.32 9.56 17.60
C LEU A 132 49.37 11.05 17.20
N GLY A 133 48.85 11.96 18.03
CA GLY A 133 48.91 13.41 17.82
C GLY A 133 48.04 13.94 16.67
N VAL A 134 47.05 13.17 16.23
CA VAL A 134 46.13 13.55 15.15
C VAL A 134 44.91 14.24 15.77
N GLN A 135 44.73 15.54 15.50
CA GLN A 135 43.54 16.27 15.94
C GLN A 135 42.34 15.95 15.05
N THR A 136 41.21 15.58 15.67
CA THR A 136 39.94 15.31 14.99
C THR A 136 39.31 16.64 14.50
N PRO A 137 38.91 16.76 13.22
CA PRO A 137 38.37 18.00 12.69
C PRO A 137 36.86 18.08 12.92
N GLU A 138 36.42 18.61 14.07
CA GLU A 138 35.00 18.96 14.22
C GLU A 138 34.74 20.07 15.26
N GLN A 139 35.18 21.29 14.96
CA GLN A 139 34.53 22.52 15.44
C GLN A 139 34.60 23.59 14.33
N VAL A 140 33.79 23.44 13.30
CA VAL A 140 33.39 24.56 12.43
C VAL A 140 31.93 24.85 12.76
N GLN A 141 31.70 26.02 13.36
CA GLN A 141 30.37 26.59 13.62
C GLN A 141 29.63 26.92 12.33
#